data_AF-A0A9E3CAK3-F1
#
_entry.id   AF-A0A9E3CAK3-F1
#
_cell.length_a   1.000
_cell.length_b   1.000
_cell.length_c   1.000
_cell.angle_alpha   90.00
_cell.angle_beta   90.00
_cell.angle_gamma   90.00
#
_symmetry.space_group_name_H-M   'P 1'
#
loop_
_entity.id
_entity.type
_entity.pdbx_description
1 polymer ?
#
loop_
_entity_poly.entity_id
_entity_poly.type
_entity_poly.pdbx_seq_one_letter_code
_entity_poly.pdbx_strand_id
1 'polypeptide(L)'
;MSPRDLDEWQQTLDLADAELRDREHQALQATPSPQELQAFAAEHDKLAVDRDALADARDQQATDRDVSAFARDVRGSRRDRAARERPDDHSLASLDRFMSGADRDLAAGDRADSLDDRRRATEARRQAADARQRAAEERSSGADREDDLQRRVTELTDALRAQLIIGQAQGLVMARYEIDQDAAVRLLVKLSQTQQLSVPELAARLVGDAVRSAQIVAGTADAPTS
;
A
#
# COMPACT_ATOMS: atom_id res chain seq x y z
N MET A 1 17.54 6.56 -23.57
CA MET A 1 16.78 7.81 -23.45
C MET A 1 17.70 8.98 -23.71
N SER A 2 17.22 9.99 -24.42
CA SER A 2 17.94 11.26 -24.57
C SER A 2 17.95 12.02 -23.22
N PRO A 3 18.90 12.96 -23.00
CA PRO A 3 18.86 13.82 -21.82
C PRO A 3 17.52 14.57 -21.67
N ARG A 4 16.96 15.03 -22.81
CA ARG A 4 15.67 15.72 -22.84
C ARG A 4 14.53 14.81 -22.36
N ASP A 5 14.53 13.54 -22.76
CA ASP A 5 13.51 12.57 -22.35
C ASP A 5 13.54 12.36 -20.82
N LEU A 6 14.73 12.36 -20.21
CA LEU A 6 14.89 12.20 -18.75
C LEU A 6 14.37 13.41 -17.97
N ASP A 7 14.55 14.61 -18.51
CA ASP A 7 14.04 15.84 -17.89
C ASP A 7 12.52 15.95 -18.02
N GLU A 8 11.96 15.58 -19.18
CA GLU A 8 10.51 15.49 -19.37
C GLU A 8 9.89 14.42 -18.44
N TRP A 9 10.56 13.27 -18.26
CA TRP A 9 10.13 12.25 -17.29
C TRP A 9 10.16 12.80 -15.85
N GLN A 10 11.23 13.48 -15.44
CA GLN A 10 11.32 14.12 -14.12
C GLN A 10 10.16 15.08 -13.87
N GLN A 11 9.89 15.99 -14.82
CA GLN A 11 8.79 16.96 -14.70
C GLN A 11 7.44 16.27 -14.55
N THR A 12 7.23 15.17 -15.28
CA THR A 12 6.00 14.37 -15.19
C THR A 12 5.84 13.75 -13.80
N LEU A 13 6.92 13.20 -13.22
CA LEU A 13 6.89 12.63 -11.86
C LEU A 13 6.67 13.71 -10.79
N ASP A 14 7.27 14.89 -10.95
CA ASP A 14 7.09 15.98 -10.00
C ASP A 14 5.68 16.56 -10.03
N LEU A 15 5.06 16.66 -11.21
CA LEU A 15 3.66 17.02 -11.35
C LEU A 15 2.75 15.99 -10.68
N ALA A 16 2.96 14.70 -10.96
CA ALA A 16 2.16 13.62 -10.37
C ALA A 16 2.29 13.58 -8.83
N ASP A 17 3.48 13.80 -8.29
CA ASP A 17 3.74 13.91 -6.84
C ASP A 17 3.04 15.11 -6.21
N ALA A 18 3.02 16.26 -6.90
CA ALA A 18 2.29 17.44 -6.44
C ALA A 18 0.77 17.19 -6.43
N GLU A 19 0.22 16.65 -7.53
CA GLU A 19 -1.20 16.31 -7.63
C GLU A 19 -1.64 15.27 -6.59
N LEU A 20 -0.79 14.27 -6.32
CA LEU A 20 -1.03 13.28 -5.27
C LEU A 20 -1.09 13.93 -3.88
N ARG A 21 -0.13 14.79 -3.55
CA ARG A 21 -0.11 15.52 -2.28
C ARG A 21 -1.32 16.45 -2.11
N ASP A 22 -1.74 17.12 -3.18
CA ASP A 22 -2.91 17.99 -3.14
C ASP A 22 -4.18 17.19 -2.88
N ARG A 23 -4.38 16.05 -3.54
CA ARG A 23 -5.51 15.14 -3.28
C ARG A 23 -5.47 14.58 -1.86
N GLU A 24 -4.30 14.14 -1.39
CA GLU A 24 -4.12 13.64 -0.03
C GLU A 24 -4.46 14.71 1.01
N HIS A 25 -4.00 15.95 0.80
CA HIS A 25 -4.31 17.08 1.67
C HIS A 25 -5.81 17.37 1.71
N GLN A 26 -6.50 17.38 0.56
CA GLN A 26 -7.95 17.57 0.50
C GLN A 26 -8.71 16.44 1.22
N ALA A 27 -8.28 15.19 1.02
CA ALA A 27 -8.88 14.04 1.68
C ALA A 27 -8.71 14.09 3.21
N LEU A 28 -7.52 14.49 3.69
CA LEU A 28 -7.25 14.67 5.12
C LEU A 28 -8.14 15.74 5.77
N GLN A 29 -8.55 16.78 5.02
CA GLN A 29 -9.53 17.76 5.51
C GLN A 29 -10.95 17.19 5.60
N ALA A 30 -11.27 16.15 4.84
CA ALA A 30 -12.59 15.54 4.75
C ALA A 30 -12.79 14.30 5.66
N THR A 31 -11.81 13.96 6.51
CA THR A 31 -11.77 12.71 7.30
C THR A 31 -11.73 11.48 6.38
N PRO A 32 -10.54 11.12 5.86
CA PRO A 32 -10.42 10.09 4.85
C PRO A 32 -10.73 8.72 5.46
N SER A 33 -11.35 7.87 4.65
CA SER A 33 -11.57 6.47 5.00
C SER A 33 -10.22 5.70 5.02
N PRO A 34 -10.12 4.60 5.78
CA PRO A 34 -8.93 3.75 5.76
C PRO A 34 -8.56 3.24 4.35
N GLN A 35 -9.57 2.97 3.51
CA GLN A 35 -9.37 2.54 2.12
C GLN A 35 -8.74 3.63 1.26
N GLU A 36 -9.15 4.89 1.43
CA GLU A 36 -8.55 6.03 0.74
C GLU A 36 -7.09 6.24 1.17
N LEU A 37 -6.80 6.14 2.47
CA LEU A 37 -5.42 6.22 2.97
C LEU A 37 -4.53 5.10 2.40
N GLN A 38 -5.07 3.89 2.30
CA GLN A 38 -4.36 2.76 1.67
C GLN A 38 -4.11 3.01 0.18
N ALA A 39 -5.07 3.59 -0.54
CA ALA A 39 -4.90 3.96 -1.93
C ALA A 39 -3.80 5.00 -2.12
N PHE A 40 -3.77 6.06 -1.29
CA PHE A 40 -2.68 7.05 -1.32
C PHE A 40 -1.31 6.43 -1.05
N ALA A 41 -1.21 5.50 -0.08
CA ALA A 41 0.04 4.80 0.19
C ALA A 41 0.52 3.98 -1.02
N ALA A 42 -0.39 3.29 -1.72
CA ALA A 42 -0.06 2.53 -2.92
C ALA A 42 0.38 3.43 -4.09
N GLU A 43 -0.24 4.61 -4.23
CA GLU A 43 0.17 5.60 -5.23
C GLU A 43 1.56 6.19 -4.92
N HIS A 44 1.87 6.49 -3.65
CA HIS A 44 3.20 6.91 -3.22
C HIS A 44 4.26 5.84 -3.49
N ASP A 45 3.97 4.57 -3.19
CA ASP A 45 4.87 3.45 -3.48
C ASP A 45 5.17 3.37 -4.99
N LYS A 46 4.16 3.54 -5.84
CA LYS A 46 4.32 3.57 -7.29
C LYS A 46 5.21 4.72 -7.75
N LEU A 47 4.96 5.95 -7.29
CA LEU A 47 5.81 7.11 -7.62
C LEU A 47 7.26 6.91 -7.17
N ALA A 48 7.47 6.27 -6.03
CA ALA A 48 8.82 5.95 -5.55
C ALA A 48 9.53 4.95 -6.49
N VAL A 49 8.82 3.92 -6.99
CA VAL A 49 9.36 2.99 -8.00
C VAL A 49 9.73 3.72 -9.29
N ASP A 50 8.85 4.60 -9.78
CA ASP A 50 9.11 5.36 -11.00
C ASP A 50 10.32 6.31 -10.84
N ARG A 51 10.49 6.91 -9.66
CA ARG A 51 11.67 7.74 -9.33
C ARG A 51 12.97 6.94 -9.28
N ASP A 52 12.94 5.72 -8.74
CA ASP A 52 14.10 4.84 -8.75
C ASP A 52 14.50 4.46 -10.19
N ALA A 53 13.52 4.15 -11.04
CA ALA A 53 13.75 3.84 -12.44
C ALA A 53 14.36 5.03 -13.21
N LEU A 54 13.90 6.26 -12.94
CA LEU A 54 14.49 7.47 -13.51
C LEU A 54 15.95 7.67 -13.05
N ALA A 55 16.23 7.43 -11.78
CA ALA A 55 17.59 7.53 -11.25
C ALA A 55 18.52 6.47 -11.87
N ASP A 56 18.06 5.22 -12.08
CA ASP A 56 18.83 4.19 -12.79
C ASP A 56 19.13 4.59 -14.24
N ALA A 57 18.17 5.20 -14.93
CA ALA A 57 18.38 5.68 -16.29
C ALA A 57 19.43 6.81 -16.36
N ARG A 58 19.50 7.68 -15.35
CA ARG A 58 20.54 8.71 -15.22
C ARG A 58 21.92 8.11 -14.92
N ASP A 59 21.99 7.12 -14.03
CA ASP A 59 23.25 6.42 -13.71
C ASP A 59 23.80 5.67 -14.93
N GLN A 60 22.94 5.07 -15.74
CA GLN A 60 23.33 4.46 -17.00
C GLN A 60 23.89 5.50 -17.98
N GLN A 61 23.21 6.64 -18.14
CA GLN A 61 23.69 7.73 -18.99
C GLN A 61 25.05 8.28 -18.52
N ALA A 62 25.25 8.40 -17.20
CA ALA A 62 26.55 8.80 -16.64
C ALA A 62 27.64 7.78 -16.96
N THR A 63 27.34 6.48 -16.82
CA THR A 63 28.25 5.38 -17.18
C THR A 63 28.65 5.44 -18.66
N ASP A 64 27.70 5.68 -19.56
CA ASP A 64 27.98 5.80 -20.99
C ASP A 64 28.91 7.00 -21.31
N ARG A 65 28.74 8.12 -20.60
CA ARG A 65 29.64 9.29 -20.71
C ARG A 65 31.04 8.97 -20.21
N ASP A 66 31.16 8.26 -19.10
CA ASP A 66 32.46 7.86 -18.53
C ASP A 66 33.21 6.91 -19.45
N VAL A 67 32.52 5.92 -20.02
CA VAL A 67 33.08 5.02 -21.05
C VAL A 67 33.57 5.82 -22.26
N SER A 68 32.79 6.79 -22.72
CA SER A 68 33.15 7.66 -23.84
C SER A 68 34.36 8.56 -23.52
N ALA A 69 34.43 9.09 -22.29
CA ALA A 69 35.55 9.88 -21.81
C ALA A 69 36.83 9.04 -21.72
N PHE A 70 36.76 7.86 -21.12
CA PHE A 70 37.87 6.92 -21.06
C PHE A 70 38.39 6.55 -22.45
N ALA A 71 37.49 6.31 -23.42
CA ALA A 71 37.89 6.03 -24.80
C ALA A 71 38.63 7.22 -25.45
N ARG A 72 38.27 8.47 -25.12
CA ARG A 72 39.02 9.66 -25.57
C ARG A 72 40.40 9.72 -24.92
N ASP A 73 40.50 9.45 -23.62
CA ASP A 73 41.76 9.48 -22.88
C ASP A 73 42.75 8.44 -23.43
N VAL A 74 42.28 7.21 -23.68
CA VAL A 74 43.08 6.14 -24.31
C VAL A 74 43.59 6.57 -25.68
N ARG A 75 42.74 7.20 -26.51
CA ARG A 75 43.16 7.73 -27.82
C ARG A 75 44.19 8.85 -27.68
N GLY A 76 44.01 9.75 -26.71
CA GLY A 76 44.98 10.78 -26.36
C GLY A 76 46.33 10.17 -26.01
N SER A 77 46.35 9.18 -25.11
CA SER A 77 47.58 8.51 -24.66
C SER A 77 48.31 7.79 -25.78
N ARG A 78 47.56 7.17 -26.71
CA ARG A 78 48.15 6.56 -27.91
C ARG A 78 48.80 7.60 -28.82
N ARG A 79 48.14 8.75 -29.03
CA ARG A 79 48.69 9.86 -29.82
C ARG A 79 49.96 10.42 -29.18
N ASP A 80 49.96 10.60 -27.87
CA ASP A 80 51.13 11.10 -27.14
C ASP A 80 52.33 10.16 -27.26
N ARG A 81 52.08 8.84 -27.14
CA ARG A 81 53.10 7.81 -27.33
C ARG A 81 53.67 7.84 -28.76
N ALA A 82 52.80 7.86 -29.76
CA ALA A 82 53.23 7.95 -31.16
C ALA A 82 54.01 9.24 -31.48
N ALA A 83 53.69 10.36 -30.80
CA ALA A 83 54.44 11.60 -30.95
C ALA A 83 55.84 11.51 -30.33
N ARG A 84 56.01 10.83 -29.19
CA ARG A 84 57.32 10.61 -28.55
C ARG A 84 58.29 9.76 -29.38
N GLU A 85 57.76 8.92 -30.26
CA GLU A 85 58.56 8.10 -31.18
C GLU A 85 59.12 8.91 -32.36
N ARG A 86 58.73 10.19 -32.52
CA ARG A 86 59.23 11.06 -33.59
C ARG A 86 60.55 11.72 -33.20
N PRO A 87 61.60 11.62 -34.03
CA PRO A 87 62.95 12.10 -33.69
C PRO A 87 63.09 13.62 -33.56
N ASP A 88 62.19 14.42 -34.13
CA ASP A 88 62.27 15.89 -34.12
C ASP A 88 61.45 16.55 -32.98
N ASP A 89 60.90 15.76 -32.05
CA ASP A 89 60.01 16.25 -31.01
C ASP A 89 60.79 16.67 -29.75
N HIS A 90 61.45 17.82 -29.83
CA HIS A 90 62.33 18.30 -28.77
C HIS A 90 61.83 19.62 -28.16
N SER A 91 61.47 19.53 -26.88
CA SER A 91 61.50 20.56 -25.81
C SER A 91 60.20 21.24 -25.35
N LEU A 92 59.27 21.65 -26.21
CA LEU A 92 58.05 22.35 -25.72
C LEU A 92 56.84 21.42 -25.60
N ALA A 93 56.60 20.55 -26.57
CA ALA A 93 55.47 19.61 -26.54
C ALA A 93 55.62 18.50 -25.49
N SER A 94 56.81 18.28 -24.92
CA SER A 94 57.02 17.29 -23.86
C SER A 94 56.40 17.70 -22.54
N LEU A 95 56.50 18.99 -22.16
CA LEU A 95 55.93 19.52 -20.92
C LEU A 95 54.41 19.53 -20.97
N ASP A 96 53.81 20.02 -22.06
CA ASP A 96 52.35 20.04 -22.24
C ASP A 96 51.73 18.65 -22.17
N ARG A 97 52.40 17.63 -22.75
CA ARG A 97 51.96 16.23 -22.67
C ARG A 97 52.08 15.65 -21.26
N PHE A 98 53.10 16.07 -20.51
CA PHE A 98 53.25 15.66 -19.11
C PHE A 98 52.11 16.23 -18.26
N MET A 99 51.84 17.53 -18.39
CA MET A 99 50.72 18.20 -17.71
C MET A 99 49.38 17.58 -18.11
N SER A 100 49.15 17.37 -19.41
CA SER A 100 47.94 16.70 -19.90
C SER A 100 47.82 15.25 -19.44
N GLY A 101 48.95 14.58 -19.15
CA GLY A 101 48.97 13.27 -18.51
C GLY A 101 48.46 13.33 -17.08
N ALA A 102 49.03 14.23 -16.28
CA ALA A 102 48.63 14.45 -14.89
C ALA A 102 47.14 14.83 -14.78
N ASP A 103 46.64 15.72 -15.64
CA ASP A 103 45.23 16.11 -15.66
C ASP A 103 44.30 14.91 -15.97
N ARG A 104 44.72 14.00 -16.85
CA ARG A 104 43.97 12.77 -17.16
C ARG A 104 43.96 11.80 -15.99
N ASP A 105 45.08 11.68 -15.29
CA ASP A 105 45.19 10.79 -14.13
C ASP A 105 44.32 11.32 -12.97
N LEU A 106 44.32 12.64 -12.73
CA LEU A 106 43.42 13.29 -11.78
C LEU A 106 41.95 13.07 -12.17
N ALA A 107 41.59 13.34 -13.44
CA ALA A 107 40.24 13.11 -13.92
C ALA A 107 39.83 11.62 -13.86
N ALA A 108 40.78 10.68 -13.97
CA ALA A 108 40.51 9.27 -13.75
C ALA A 108 40.21 8.95 -12.28
N GLY A 109 40.90 9.61 -11.34
CA GLY A 109 40.59 9.56 -9.91
C GLY A 109 39.17 10.05 -9.61
N ASP A 110 38.81 11.25 -10.09
CA ASP A 110 37.48 11.85 -9.86
C ASP A 110 36.35 10.96 -10.39
N ARG A 111 36.57 10.30 -11.54
CA ARG A 111 35.61 9.33 -12.10
C ARG A 111 35.50 8.05 -11.28
N ALA A 112 36.61 7.56 -10.71
CA ALA A 112 36.60 6.40 -9.84
C ALA A 112 35.80 6.69 -8.56
N ASP A 113 36.01 7.85 -7.95
CA ASP A 113 35.25 8.30 -6.78
C ASP A 113 33.76 8.45 -7.11
N SER A 114 33.45 9.07 -8.26
CA SER A 114 32.08 9.22 -8.74
C SER A 114 31.39 7.87 -8.98
N LEU A 115 32.11 6.85 -9.45
CA LEU A 115 31.59 5.50 -9.63
C LEU A 115 31.24 4.84 -8.29
N ASP A 116 32.10 4.99 -7.29
CA ASP A 116 31.87 4.44 -5.96
C ASP A 116 30.70 5.15 -5.26
N ASP A 117 30.55 6.46 -5.41
CA ASP A 117 29.39 7.19 -4.90
C ASP A 117 28.09 6.75 -5.58
N ARG A 118 28.09 6.55 -6.92
CA ARG A 118 26.93 5.99 -7.62
C ARG A 118 26.58 4.59 -7.13
N ARG A 119 27.57 3.72 -6.90
CA ARG A 119 27.33 2.38 -6.33
C ARG A 119 26.65 2.45 -4.97
N ARG A 120 27.17 3.29 -4.06
CA ARG A 120 26.56 3.51 -2.75
C ARG A 120 25.13 4.05 -2.88
N ALA A 121 24.89 4.97 -3.80
CA ALA A 121 23.56 5.50 -4.06
C ALA A 121 22.60 4.42 -4.59
N THR A 122 23.04 3.57 -5.53
CA THR A 122 22.25 2.43 -6.01
C THR A 122 21.92 1.45 -4.88
N GLU A 123 22.90 1.11 -4.05
CA GLU A 123 22.69 0.24 -2.88
C GLU A 123 21.69 0.83 -1.89
N ALA A 124 21.80 2.13 -1.60
CA ALA A 124 20.86 2.85 -0.73
C ALA A 124 19.44 2.85 -1.32
N ARG A 125 19.29 3.09 -2.63
CA ARG A 125 17.98 3.03 -3.32
C ARG A 125 17.38 1.62 -3.26
N ARG A 126 18.19 0.59 -3.47
CA ARG A 126 17.75 -0.81 -3.32
C ARG A 126 17.27 -1.12 -1.91
N GLN A 127 18.04 -0.72 -0.88
CA GLN A 127 17.63 -0.89 0.51
C GLN A 127 16.32 -0.15 0.82
N ALA A 128 16.14 1.06 0.28
CA ALA A 128 14.91 1.83 0.41
C ALA A 128 13.73 1.14 -0.30
N ALA A 129 13.94 0.57 -1.49
CA ALA A 129 12.93 -0.21 -2.19
C ALA A 129 12.50 -1.46 -1.39
N ASP A 130 13.46 -2.22 -0.87
CA ASP A 130 13.20 -3.39 -0.01
C ASP A 130 12.45 -2.99 1.27
N ALA A 131 12.76 -1.83 1.86
CA ALA A 131 12.05 -1.30 3.01
C ALA A 131 10.60 -0.90 2.68
N ARG A 132 10.37 -0.24 1.53
CA ARG A 132 9.01 0.10 1.06
C ARG A 132 8.18 -1.16 0.77
N GLN A 133 8.77 -2.16 0.12
CA GLN A 133 8.09 -3.43 -0.13
C GLN A 133 7.67 -4.11 1.18
N ARG A 134 8.56 -4.21 2.17
CA ARG A 134 8.21 -4.75 3.50
C ARG A 134 7.09 -3.96 4.16
N ALA A 135 7.15 -2.62 4.10
CA ALA A 135 6.08 -1.78 4.64
C ALA A 135 4.74 -2.00 3.93
N ALA A 136 4.74 -2.22 2.61
CA ALA A 136 3.54 -2.55 1.84
C ALA A 136 2.97 -3.93 2.22
N GLU A 137 3.82 -4.93 2.38
CA GLU A 137 3.44 -6.28 2.85
C GLU A 137 2.85 -6.24 4.27
N GLU A 138 3.46 -5.47 5.17
CA GLU A 138 2.96 -5.25 6.53
C GLU A 138 1.57 -4.57 6.52
N ARG A 139 1.36 -3.55 5.67
CA ARG A 139 0.06 -2.90 5.49
C ARG A 139 -1.00 -3.87 4.99
N SER A 140 -0.69 -4.65 3.94
CA SER A 140 -1.62 -5.66 3.40
C SER A 140 -1.99 -6.69 4.46
N SER A 141 -1.00 -7.22 5.17
CA SER A 141 -1.21 -8.17 6.24
C SER A 141 -2.00 -7.58 7.42
N GLY A 142 -1.90 -6.26 7.63
CA GLY A 142 -2.68 -5.53 8.62
C GLY A 142 -4.15 -5.42 8.21
N ALA A 143 -4.41 -5.04 6.97
CA ALA A 143 -5.77 -4.95 6.40
C ALA A 143 -6.49 -6.31 6.44
N ASP A 144 -5.81 -7.39 6.05
CA ASP A 144 -6.38 -8.75 6.12
C ASP A 144 -6.75 -9.16 7.55
N ARG A 145 -5.95 -8.75 8.54
CA ARG A 145 -6.22 -8.99 9.96
C ARG A 145 -7.41 -8.17 10.46
N GLU A 146 -7.53 -6.92 10.03
CA GLU A 146 -8.67 -6.06 10.36
C GLU A 146 -9.98 -6.63 9.79
N ASP A 147 -9.98 -7.05 8.53
CA ASP A 147 -11.13 -7.68 7.89
C ASP A 147 -11.55 -8.98 8.59
N ASP A 148 -10.59 -9.80 9.01
CA ASP A 148 -10.87 -10.99 9.80
C ASP A 148 -11.50 -10.66 11.16
N LEU A 149 -10.97 -9.66 11.87
CA LEU A 149 -11.54 -9.20 13.14
C LEU A 149 -12.95 -8.64 12.95
N GLN A 150 -13.19 -7.85 11.91
CA GLN A 150 -14.48 -7.26 11.62
C GLN A 150 -15.55 -8.32 11.32
N ARG A 151 -15.17 -9.38 10.57
CA ARG A 151 -16.04 -10.54 10.35
C ARG A 151 -16.39 -11.23 11.67
N ARG A 152 -15.38 -11.52 12.51
CA ARG A 152 -15.62 -12.16 13.82
C ARG A 152 -16.50 -11.30 14.73
N VAL A 153 -16.30 -9.98 14.76
CA VAL A 153 -17.15 -9.06 15.55
C VAL A 153 -18.59 -9.11 15.06
N THR A 154 -18.80 -9.13 13.74
CA THR A 154 -20.13 -9.25 13.14
C THR A 154 -20.78 -10.58 13.51
N GLU A 155 -20.09 -11.69 13.31
CA GLU A 155 -20.57 -13.04 13.63
C GLU A 155 -20.91 -13.18 15.13
N LEU A 156 -20.07 -12.67 16.02
CA LEU A 156 -20.33 -12.67 17.47
C LEU A 156 -21.53 -11.81 17.84
N THR A 157 -21.65 -10.63 17.22
CA THR A 157 -22.79 -9.72 17.45
C THR A 157 -24.10 -10.38 17.04
N ASP A 158 -24.11 -11.06 15.89
CA ASP A 158 -25.27 -11.78 15.39
C ASP A 158 -25.61 -12.99 16.27
N ALA A 159 -24.61 -13.74 16.74
CA ALA A 159 -24.80 -14.86 17.66
C ALA A 159 -25.40 -14.41 19.00
N LEU A 160 -24.90 -13.31 19.58
CA LEU A 160 -25.43 -12.75 20.83
C LEU A 160 -26.87 -12.24 20.65
N ARG A 161 -27.17 -11.56 19.53
CA ARG A 161 -28.53 -11.11 19.21
C ARG A 161 -29.47 -12.30 19.06
N ALA A 162 -29.05 -13.36 18.38
CA ALA A 162 -29.83 -14.58 18.23
C ALA A 162 -30.10 -15.25 19.59
N GLN A 163 -29.09 -15.34 20.46
CA GLN A 163 -29.23 -15.92 21.79
C GLN A 163 -30.24 -15.15 22.66
N LEU A 164 -30.22 -13.81 22.60
CA LEU A 164 -31.19 -12.97 23.30
C LEU A 164 -32.63 -13.24 22.83
N ILE A 165 -32.84 -13.29 21.52
CA ILE A 165 -34.16 -13.55 20.91
C ILE A 165 -34.66 -14.95 21.28
N ILE A 166 -33.78 -15.96 21.27
CA ILE A 166 -34.11 -17.32 21.70
C ILE A 166 -34.54 -17.33 23.18
N GLY A 167 -33.83 -16.61 24.05
CA GLY A 167 -34.19 -16.49 25.47
C GLY A 167 -35.56 -15.85 25.67
N GLN A 168 -35.90 -14.80 24.90
CA GLN A 168 -37.22 -14.18 24.92
C GLN A 168 -38.33 -15.14 24.45
N ALA A 169 -38.09 -15.86 23.34
CA ALA A 169 -39.03 -16.85 22.83
C ALA A 169 -39.24 -18.00 23.82
N GLN A 170 -38.18 -18.47 24.50
CA GLN A 170 -38.28 -19.45 25.58
C GLN A 170 -39.19 -18.95 26.70
N GLY A 171 -38.97 -17.73 27.19
CA GLY A 171 -39.82 -17.13 28.22
C GLY A 171 -41.30 -17.02 27.80
N LEU A 172 -41.57 -16.64 26.55
CA LEU A 172 -42.94 -16.58 26.01
C LEU A 172 -43.60 -17.97 25.96
N VAL A 173 -42.86 -18.98 25.52
CA VAL A 173 -43.35 -20.37 25.46
C VAL A 173 -43.60 -20.93 26.85
N MET A 174 -42.68 -20.70 27.80
CA MET A 174 -42.84 -21.09 29.20
C MET A 174 -44.11 -20.47 29.79
N ALA A 175 -44.30 -19.16 29.62
CA ALA A 175 -45.47 -18.45 30.14
C ALA A 175 -46.79 -18.92 29.52
N ARG A 176 -46.79 -19.25 28.22
CA ARG A 176 -48.00 -19.64 27.50
C ARG A 176 -48.47 -21.08 27.79
N TYR A 177 -47.53 -21.99 28.02
CA TYR A 177 -47.83 -23.41 28.19
C TYR A 177 -47.60 -23.93 29.61
N GLU A 178 -47.17 -23.08 30.54
CA GLU A 178 -46.84 -23.44 31.93
C GLU A 178 -45.83 -24.60 32.02
N ILE A 179 -44.83 -24.56 31.13
CA ILE A 179 -43.77 -25.58 31.05
C ILE A 179 -42.43 -25.04 31.55
N ASP A 180 -41.56 -25.95 32.01
CA ASP A 180 -40.20 -25.61 32.41
C ASP A 180 -39.32 -25.19 31.22
N GLN A 181 -38.14 -24.64 31.52
CA GLN A 181 -37.20 -24.13 30.53
C GLN A 181 -36.77 -25.22 29.53
N ASP A 182 -36.47 -26.42 30.01
CA ASP A 182 -36.00 -27.53 29.16
C ASP A 182 -37.11 -28.01 28.19
N ALA A 183 -38.35 -28.05 28.66
CA ALA A 183 -39.52 -28.38 27.84
C ALA A 183 -39.80 -27.29 26.81
N ALA A 184 -39.63 -26.01 27.16
CA ALA A 184 -39.74 -24.91 26.21
C ALA A 184 -38.68 -24.99 25.10
N VAL A 185 -37.43 -25.31 25.44
CA VAL A 185 -36.36 -25.52 24.44
C VAL A 185 -36.71 -26.68 23.51
N ARG A 186 -37.13 -27.83 24.07
CA ARG A 186 -37.54 -29.00 23.26
C ARG A 186 -38.70 -28.68 22.32
N LEU A 187 -39.68 -27.91 22.80
CA LEU A 187 -40.82 -27.49 21.99
C LEU A 187 -40.40 -26.56 20.85
N LEU A 188 -39.54 -25.57 21.12
CA LEU A 188 -38.98 -24.68 20.10
C LEU A 188 -38.23 -25.47 19.02
N VAL A 189 -37.40 -26.45 19.42
CA VAL A 189 -36.68 -27.32 18.47
C VAL A 189 -37.67 -28.12 17.62
N LYS A 190 -38.67 -28.75 18.23
CA LYS A 190 -39.70 -29.52 17.49
C LYS A 190 -40.48 -28.65 16.50
N LEU A 191 -40.86 -27.44 16.91
CA LEU A 191 -41.55 -26.48 16.05
C LEU A 191 -40.64 -26.02 14.90
N SER A 192 -39.35 -25.80 15.15
CA SER A 192 -38.38 -25.38 14.13
C SER A 192 -38.25 -26.44 13.03
N GLN A 193 -38.16 -27.71 13.42
CA GLN A 193 -38.13 -28.86 12.51
C GLN A 193 -39.44 -28.98 11.71
N THR A 194 -40.58 -28.79 12.37
CA THR A 194 -41.89 -28.88 11.73
C THR A 194 -42.10 -27.77 10.69
N GLN A 195 -41.60 -26.57 10.96
CA GLN A 195 -41.73 -25.39 10.08
C GLN A 195 -40.56 -25.22 9.11
N GLN A 196 -39.52 -26.07 9.19
CA GLN A 196 -38.28 -25.96 8.42
C GLN A 196 -37.60 -24.59 8.56
N LEU A 197 -37.66 -24.01 9.75
CA LEU A 197 -36.98 -22.76 10.10
C LEU A 197 -35.82 -23.05 11.03
N SER A 198 -34.79 -22.20 11.00
CA SER A 198 -33.78 -22.24 12.05
C SER A 198 -34.41 -21.81 13.39
N VAL A 199 -33.88 -22.31 14.51
CA VAL A 199 -34.37 -21.94 15.86
C VAL A 199 -34.33 -20.42 16.08
N PRO A 200 -33.28 -19.66 15.68
CA PRO A 200 -33.28 -18.20 15.77
C PRO A 200 -34.41 -17.54 14.97
N GLU A 201 -34.68 -17.99 13.74
CA GLU A 201 -35.76 -17.42 12.90
C GLU A 201 -37.14 -17.69 13.49
N LEU A 202 -37.38 -18.92 13.97
CA LEU A 202 -38.62 -19.26 14.66
C LEU A 202 -38.79 -18.41 15.93
N ALA A 203 -37.74 -18.26 16.72
CA ALA A 203 -37.76 -17.45 17.93
C ALA A 203 -38.09 -15.98 17.62
N ALA A 204 -37.44 -15.40 16.60
CA ALA A 204 -37.71 -14.03 16.14
C ALA A 204 -39.17 -13.87 15.70
N ARG A 205 -39.71 -14.86 14.98
CA ARG A 205 -41.12 -14.87 14.55
C ARG A 205 -42.08 -14.90 15.75
N LEU A 206 -41.84 -15.79 16.72
CA LEU A 206 -42.68 -15.91 17.92
C LEU A 206 -42.67 -14.63 18.76
N VAL A 207 -41.49 -14.03 18.98
CA VAL A 207 -41.36 -12.76 19.70
C VAL A 207 -42.08 -11.63 18.94
N GLY A 208 -41.91 -11.56 17.62
CA GLY A 208 -42.60 -10.57 16.78
C GLY A 208 -44.13 -10.72 16.81
N ASP A 209 -44.64 -11.95 16.76
CA ASP A 209 -46.07 -12.23 16.88
C ASP A 209 -46.64 -11.84 18.26
N ALA A 210 -45.85 -12.06 19.32
CA ALA A 210 -46.24 -11.68 20.69
C ALA A 210 -46.28 -10.16 20.87
N VAL A 211 -45.28 -9.42 20.36
CA VAL A 211 -45.26 -7.95 20.40
C VAL A 211 -46.45 -7.37 19.63
N ARG A 212 -46.75 -7.88 18.43
CA ARG A 212 -47.94 -7.47 17.66
C ARG A 212 -49.24 -7.74 18.41
N SER A 213 -49.36 -8.91 19.03
CA SER A 213 -50.55 -9.26 19.82
C SER A 213 -50.75 -8.33 21.01
N ALA A 214 -49.67 -7.97 21.71
CA ALA A 214 -49.70 -7.03 22.83
C ALA A 214 -50.12 -5.61 22.40
N GLN A 215 -49.64 -5.13 21.24
CA GLN A 215 -50.02 -3.83 20.69
C GLN A 215 -51.51 -3.74 20.32
N ILE A 216 -52.09 -4.83 19.78
CA ILE A 216 -53.52 -4.88 19.46
C ILE A 216 -54.35 -4.75 20.73
N VAL A 217 -54.00 -5.48 21.80
CA VAL A 217 -54.72 -5.43 23.08
C VAL A 217 -54.61 -4.05 23.72
N ALA A 218 -53.44 -3.43 23.69
CA ALA A 218 -53.25 -2.07 24.19
C ALA A 218 -54.06 -1.02 23.39
N GLY A 219 -54.05 -1.11 22.05
CA GLY A 219 -54.81 -0.20 21.19
C GLY A 219 -56.33 -0.30 21.35
N THR A 220 -56.85 -1.48 21.70
CA THR A 220 -58.30 -1.63 21.98
C THR A 220 -58.73 -1.06 23.33
N ALA A 221 -57.82 -0.91 24.29
CA ALA A 221 -58.11 -0.34 25.61
C ALA A 221 -58.23 1.19 25.58
N ASP A 222 -57.64 1.84 24.56
CA ASP A 222 -57.58 3.30 24.42
C ASP A 222 -58.66 3.88 23.50
N ALA A 223 -59.62 3.05 23.05
CA ALA A 223 -60.75 3.53 22.26
C ALA A 223 -61.75 4.30 23.16
N PRO A 224 -61.98 5.61 22.95
CA PRO A 224 -62.85 6.40 23.81
C PRO A 224 -64.29 5.89 23.69
N THR A 225 -64.83 5.42 24.82
CA THR A 225 -66.26 5.14 24.98
C THR A 225 -67.03 6.45 24.81
N SER A 226 -67.50 6.68 23.59
CA SER A 226 -68.42 7.77 23.23
C SER A 226 -69.85 7.41 23.57
#